data_AF-A0A820A3Q0-F1
#
_entry.id   AF-A0A820A3Q0-F1
#
_cell.length_a   1.000
_cell.length_b   1.000
_cell.length_c   1.000
_cell.angle_alpha   90.00
_cell.angle_beta   90.00
_cell.angle_gamma   90.00
#
_symmetry.space_group_name_H-M   'P 1'
#
loop_
_entity.id
_entity.type
_entity.pdbx_description
1 polymer ?
#
loop_
_entity_poly.entity_id
_entity_poly.type
_entity_poly.pdbx_seq_one_letter_code
_entity_poly.pdbx_strand_id
1 'polypeptide(L)'
;MKYLRQDLRVKFQKLFDDDRVLEYLYHCNAQLPTGEEGFRTISDLLAWSKNPMIDRIHLIDERIPIHFLHGGQSWIEIDSSWIAQGKRDNVFIDTINDAGHHVYADAPDEFDIFLKRTLMNKE
;
A
#
# COMPACT_ATOMS: atom_id res chain seq x y z
N MET A 1 20.87 11.42 -6.58
CA MET A 1 19.77 11.37 -5.60
C MET A 1 19.70 10.06 -4.78
N LYS A 2 20.74 9.21 -4.74
CA LYS A 2 20.67 7.85 -4.13
C LYS A 2 20.20 7.81 -2.66
N TYR A 3 20.40 8.89 -1.90
CA TYR A 3 20.13 8.94 -0.45
C TYR A 3 18.94 9.82 -0.05
N LEU A 4 18.04 10.16 -1.00
CA LEU A 4 16.89 11.03 -0.70
C LEU A 4 15.83 10.37 0.21
N ARG A 5 15.82 9.03 0.28
CA ARG A 5 14.84 8.21 1.05
C ARG A 5 15.50 7.42 2.18
N GLN A 6 16.19 8.12 3.07
CA GLN A 6 16.83 7.50 4.23
C GLN A 6 15.82 6.81 5.16
N ASP A 7 14.57 7.27 5.18
CA ASP A 7 13.45 6.61 5.83
C ASP A 7 13.26 5.16 5.35
N LEU A 8 13.40 4.91 4.04
CA LEU A 8 13.32 3.56 3.49
C LEU A 8 14.54 2.73 3.85
N ARG A 9 15.73 3.32 3.93
CA ARG A 9 16.91 2.60 4.43
C ARG A 9 16.64 2.02 5.81
N VAL A 10 16.22 2.87 6.75
CA VAL A 10 15.96 2.47 8.14
C VAL A 10 14.87 1.40 8.21
N LYS A 11 13.85 1.50 7.35
CA LYS A 11 12.76 0.53 7.30
C LYS A 11 13.22 -0.85 6.81
N PHE A 12 14.01 -0.90 5.74
CA PHE A 12 14.41 -2.17 5.11
C PHE A 12 15.72 -2.76 5.65
N GLN A 13 16.47 -2.05 6.49
CA GLN A 13 17.74 -2.54 7.08
C GLN A 13 17.58 -3.84 7.90
N LYS A 14 16.37 -4.13 8.41
CA LYS A 14 16.09 -5.38 9.13
C LYS A 14 15.92 -6.58 8.19
N LEU A 15 15.61 -6.33 6.92
CA LEU A 15 15.35 -7.34 5.90
C LEU A 15 16.57 -7.60 5.03
N PHE A 16 17.41 -6.58 4.83
CA PHE A 16 18.59 -6.65 3.97
C PHE A 16 19.77 -5.91 4.62
N ASP A 17 20.94 -6.53 4.56
CA ASP A 17 22.19 -5.99 5.11
C ASP A 17 22.90 -4.99 4.18
N ASP A 18 22.28 -4.63 3.05
CA ASP A 18 22.84 -3.74 2.02
C ASP A 18 21.82 -2.71 1.50
N ASP A 19 22.26 -1.91 0.52
CA ASP A 19 21.46 -0.83 -0.07
C ASP A 19 20.56 -1.28 -1.23
N ARG A 20 20.34 -2.59 -1.45
CA ARG A 20 19.67 -3.11 -2.66
C ARG A 20 18.30 -2.48 -2.92
N VAL A 21 17.53 -2.17 -1.87
CA VAL A 21 16.22 -1.52 -2.00
C VAL A 21 16.35 -0.08 -2.50
N LEU A 22 17.34 0.67 -1.99
CA LEU A 22 17.61 2.03 -2.43
C LEU A 22 18.19 2.06 -3.85
N GLU A 23 19.04 1.10 -4.18
CA GLU A 23 19.59 0.94 -5.53
C GLU A 23 18.49 0.59 -6.53
N TYR A 24 17.61 -0.34 -6.17
CA TYR A 24 16.43 -0.68 -6.97
C TYR A 24 15.57 0.56 -7.22
N LEU A 25 15.20 1.30 -6.17
CA LEU A 25 14.42 2.54 -6.31
C LEU A 25 15.14 3.61 -7.13
N TYR A 26 16.45 3.75 -6.97
CA TYR A 26 17.23 4.68 -7.78
C TYR A 26 17.15 4.29 -9.26
N HIS A 27 17.38 3.02 -9.60
CA HIS A 27 17.30 2.54 -10.98
C HIS A 27 15.87 2.57 -11.55
N CYS A 28 14.86 2.44 -10.67
CA CYS A 28 13.47 2.86 -10.85
C CYS A 28 13.32 4.14 -11.68
N ASN A 29 14.11 5.13 -11.28
CA ASN A 29 13.83 6.53 -11.52
C ASN A 29 15.02 7.27 -12.18
N ALA A 30 16.14 6.58 -12.39
CA ALA A 30 17.37 7.14 -12.96
C ALA A 30 17.30 7.34 -14.48
N GLN A 31 16.37 6.64 -15.15
CA GLN A 31 16.11 6.78 -16.57
C GLN A 31 14.96 7.79 -16.80
N LEU A 32 14.14 7.58 -17.83
CA LEU A 32 12.89 8.34 -17.99
C LEU A 32 11.97 8.02 -16.81
N PRO A 33 11.57 9.03 -16.00
CA PRO A 33 10.85 8.82 -14.74
C PRO A 33 9.36 8.58 -15.00
N THR A 34 9.03 7.60 -15.84
CA THR A 34 7.64 7.32 -16.26
C THR A 34 6.76 6.94 -15.07
N GLY A 35 7.36 6.35 -14.04
CA GLY A 35 6.70 6.09 -12.75
C GLY A 35 6.27 7.37 -12.05
N GLU A 36 7.18 8.32 -11.81
CA GLU A 36 6.84 9.59 -11.16
C GLU A 36 5.97 10.48 -12.03
N GLU A 37 6.17 10.48 -13.35
CA GLU A 37 5.28 11.21 -14.27
C GLU A 37 3.87 10.63 -14.23
N GLY A 38 3.74 9.30 -14.23
CA GLY A 38 2.47 8.61 -14.06
C GLY A 38 1.81 8.94 -12.72
N PHE A 39 2.57 8.82 -11.63
CA PHE A 39 2.10 9.15 -10.28
C PHE A 39 1.67 10.62 -10.18
N ARG A 40 2.47 11.56 -10.68
CA ARG A 40 2.11 13.00 -10.75
C ARG A 40 0.90 13.26 -11.63
N THR A 41 0.70 12.46 -12.68
CA THR A 41 -0.45 12.61 -13.56
C THR A 41 -1.74 12.25 -12.83
N ILE A 42 -1.74 11.17 -12.04
CA ILE A 42 -2.93 10.69 -11.31
C ILE A 42 -3.12 11.32 -9.93
N SER A 43 -2.09 12.00 -9.42
CA SER A 43 -2.11 12.67 -8.12
C SER A 43 -2.15 14.20 -8.23
N ASP A 44 -2.79 14.83 -7.27
CA ASP A 44 -2.82 16.26 -7.01
C ASP A 44 -1.94 16.59 -5.80
N LEU A 45 -2.06 17.81 -5.26
CA LEU A 45 -1.34 18.30 -4.07
C LEU A 45 -1.18 17.23 -2.98
N LEU A 46 0.03 17.16 -2.44
CA LEU A 46 0.42 16.24 -1.35
C LEU A 46 0.18 14.74 -1.64
N ALA A 47 -0.01 14.33 -2.90
CA ALA A 47 -0.29 12.97 -3.36
C ALA A 47 -1.77 12.52 -3.27
N TRP A 48 -2.72 13.46 -3.26
CA TRP A 48 -4.14 13.14 -3.25
C TRP A 48 -4.55 12.60 -4.63
N SER A 49 -5.48 11.65 -4.71
CA SER A 49 -5.92 11.16 -6.02
C SER A 49 -6.78 12.21 -6.72
N LYS A 50 -6.47 12.55 -7.99
CA LYS A 50 -7.32 13.43 -8.81
C LYS A 50 -8.69 12.82 -9.10
N ASN A 51 -8.74 11.50 -9.24
CA ASN A 51 -9.93 10.73 -9.58
C ASN A 51 -10.07 9.54 -8.62
N PRO A 52 -10.44 9.79 -7.35
CA PRO A 52 -10.37 8.79 -6.30
C PRO A 52 -11.27 7.59 -6.61
N MET A 53 -10.77 6.40 -6.29
CA MET A 53 -11.52 5.16 -6.53
C MET A 53 -12.77 5.04 -5.65
N ILE A 54 -12.80 5.71 -4.50
CA ILE A 54 -13.91 5.61 -3.53
C ILE A 54 -15.27 6.00 -4.12
N ASP A 55 -15.30 6.87 -5.13
CA ASP A 55 -16.54 7.30 -5.79
C ASP A 55 -17.00 6.32 -6.87
N ARG A 56 -16.13 5.40 -7.26
CA ARG A 56 -16.34 4.43 -8.34
C ARG A 56 -16.20 2.98 -7.87
N ILE A 57 -16.03 2.75 -6.57
CA ILE A 57 -15.78 1.42 -6.01
C ILE A 57 -16.94 0.45 -6.24
N HIS A 58 -18.17 0.97 -6.28
CA HIS A 58 -19.37 0.21 -6.61
C HIS A 58 -19.41 -0.29 -8.07
N LEU A 59 -18.59 0.29 -8.96
CA LEU A 59 -18.51 -0.11 -10.38
C LEU A 59 -17.58 -1.32 -10.61
N ILE A 60 -16.80 -1.71 -9.60
CA ILE A 60 -16.00 -2.95 -9.68
C ILE A 60 -16.99 -4.14 -9.76
N ASP A 61 -16.66 -5.19 -10.50
CA ASP A 61 -17.51 -6.38 -10.60
C ASP A 61 -17.74 -7.00 -9.21
N GLU A 62 -19.00 -7.21 -8.79
CA GLU A 62 -19.40 -7.69 -7.45
C GLU A 62 -18.73 -9.02 -7.03
N ARG A 63 -18.30 -9.82 -8.02
CA ARG A 63 -17.60 -11.10 -7.80
C ARG A 63 -16.15 -10.92 -7.34
N ILE A 64 -15.63 -9.68 -7.39
CA ILE A 64 -14.28 -9.35 -6.95
C ILE A 64 -14.36 -8.80 -5.52
N PRO A 65 -13.99 -9.60 -4.49
CA PRO A 65 -13.91 -9.10 -3.12
C PRO A 65 -12.73 -8.14 -2.96
N ILE A 66 -12.89 -7.15 -2.07
CA ILE A 66 -11.85 -6.15 -1.76
C ILE A 66 -11.48 -6.29 -0.29
N HIS A 67 -10.20 -6.52 -0.01
CA HIS A 67 -9.66 -6.47 1.35
C HIS A 67 -8.74 -5.27 1.49
N PHE A 68 -9.04 -4.39 2.44
CA PHE A 68 -8.14 -3.34 2.89
C PHE A 68 -7.36 -3.84 4.11
N LEU A 69 -6.03 -3.84 4.01
CA LEU A 69 -5.14 -4.15 5.11
C LEU A 69 -4.41 -2.87 5.54
N HIS A 70 -4.58 -2.49 6.80
CA HIS A 70 -3.96 -1.30 7.37
C HIS A 70 -2.87 -1.66 8.38
N GLY A 71 -1.90 -0.77 8.54
CA GLY A 71 -0.99 -0.79 9.69
C GLY A 71 -1.51 0.13 10.78
N GLY A 72 -1.62 -0.35 12.02
CA GLY A 72 -2.17 0.42 13.15
C GLY A 72 -1.36 1.66 13.54
N GLN A 73 -0.09 1.73 13.12
CA GLN A 73 0.80 2.88 13.32
C GLN A 73 1.00 3.69 12.02
N SER A 74 0.17 3.46 11.01
CA SER A 74 0.18 4.22 9.76
C SER A 74 -0.34 5.63 9.96
N TRP A 75 0.24 6.59 9.25
CA TRP A 75 -0.28 7.95 9.16
C TRP A 75 -1.40 8.10 8.10
N ILE A 76 -1.61 7.06 7.29
CA ILE A 76 -2.76 6.96 6.38
C ILE A 76 -3.97 6.45 7.16
N GLU A 77 -5.04 7.24 7.16
CA GLU A 77 -6.26 6.96 7.91
C GLU A 77 -7.10 5.83 7.30
N ILE A 78 -7.74 5.06 8.19
CA ILE A 78 -8.59 3.92 7.84
C ILE A 78 -9.98 4.32 7.33
N ASP A 79 -10.40 5.58 7.55
CA ASP A 79 -11.76 6.09 7.26
C ASP A 79 -12.20 5.85 5.81
N SER A 80 -11.27 5.97 4.86
CA SER A 80 -11.55 5.70 3.44
C SER A 80 -12.01 4.25 3.18
N SER A 81 -11.51 3.29 3.96
CA SER A 81 -11.93 1.89 3.87
C SER A 81 -13.31 1.66 4.48
N TRP A 82 -13.64 2.32 5.59
CA TRP A 82 -15.00 2.26 6.16
C TRP A 82 -16.04 2.84 5.20
N ILE A 83 -15.71 3.97 4.56
CA ILE A 83 -16.56 4.55 3.51
C ILE A 83 -16.71 3.56 2.34
N ALA A 84 -15.64 2.86 1.96
CA ALA A 84 -15.68 1.87 0.90
C ALA A 84 -16.62 0.70 1.24
N GLN A 85 -16.55 0.20 2.47
CA GLN A 85 -17.42 -0.86 2.97
C GLN A 85 -18.89 -0.43 3.04
N GLY A 86 -19.17 0.84 3.32
CA GLY A 86 -20.53 1.38 3.24
C GLY A 86 -21.08 1.56 1.83
N LYS A 87 -20.22 1.59 0.79
CA LYS A 87 -20.62 1.80 -0.62
C LYS A 87 -20.77 0.50 -1.41
N ARG A 88 -20.32 -0.63 -0.88
CA ARG A 88 -20.24 -1.90 -1.61
C ARG A 88 -20.16 -3.09 -0.66
N ASP A 89 -20.92 -4.14 -0.97
CA ASP A 89 -20.78 -5.44 -0.31
C ASP A 89 -19.43 -6.11 -0.67
N ASN A 90 -19.05 -7.15 0.07
CA ASN A 90 -17.77 -7.88 -0.13
C ASN A 90 -16.52 -7.01 0.01
N VAL A 91 -16.59 -5.98 0.86
CA VAL A 91 -15.44 -5.21 1.31
C VAL A 91 -15.11 -5.59 2.75
N PHE A 92 -13.85 -5.97 2.97
CA PHE A 92 -13.35 -6.41 4.27
C PHE A 92 -12.18 -5.52 4.68
N ILE A 93 -12.03 -5.33 5.98
CA ILE A 93 -11.04 -4.42 6.55
C ILE A 93 -10.37 -5.13 7.72
N ASP A 94 -9.04 -5.20 7.67
CA ASP A 94 -8.20 -5.78 8.70
C ASP A 94 -7.05 -4.81 9.02
N THR A 95 -6.52 -4.93 10.23
CA THR A 95 -5.40 -4.10 10.70
C THR A 95 -4.33 -4.98 11.36
N ILE A 96 -3.07 -4.74 11.03
CA ILE A 96 -1.92 -5.23 11.79
C ILE A 96 -1.44 -4.10 12.70
N ASN A 97 -1.70 -4.25 14.01
CA ASN A 97 -1.56 -3.15 14.97
C ASN A 97 -0.12 -2.61 15.05
N ASP A 98 0.87 -3.50 15.05
CA ASP A 98 2.29 -3.15 15.22
C ASP A 98 3.02 -2.90 13.89
N ALA A 99 2.30 -2.37 12.89
CA ALA A 99 2.84 -2.03 11.59
C ALA A 99 2.51 -0.59 11.17
N GLY A 100 3.41 0.04 10.42
CA GLY A 100 3.17 1.32 9.76
C GLY A 100 2.56 1.14 8.36
N HIS A 101 2.74 2.14 7.49
CA HIS A 101 2.15 2.13 6.15
C HIS A 101 2.61 0.95 5.26
N HIS A 102 3.86 0.51 5.40
CA HIS A 102 4.40 -0.61 4.64
C HIS A 102 4.29 -1.90 5.46
N VAL A 103 3.05 -2.38 5.62
CA VAL A 103 2.72 -3.51 6.50
C VAL A 103 3.58 -4.76 6.22
N TYR A 104 3.79 -5.06 4.93
CA TYR A 104 4.63 -6.18 4.47
C TYR A 104 6.11 -6.07 4.87
N ALA A 105 6.60 -4.87 5.21
CA ALA A 105 7.98 -4.64 5.63
C ALA A 105 8.11 -4.53 7.15
N ASP A 106 7.09 -3.96 7.81
CA ASP A 106 7.09 -3.76 9.26
C ASP A 106 6.73 -5.04 10.04
N ALA A 107 5.81 -5.84 9.49
CA ALA A 107 5.28 -7.06 10.11
C ALA A 107 5.10 -8.16 9.04
N PRO A 108 6.20 -8.68 8.45
CA PRO A 108 6.15 -9.61 7.33
C PRO A 108 5.47 -10.94 7.66
N ASP A 109 5.63 -11.45 8.88
CA ASP A 109 5.05 -12.72 9.32
C ASP A 109 3.52 -12.60 9.47
N GLU A 110 3.04 -11.55 10.13
CA GLU A 110 1.61 -11.25 10.27
C GLU A 110 0.97 -10.95 8.91
N PHE A 111 1.68 -10.24 8.04
CA PHE A 111 1.24 -9.97 6.67
C PHE A 111 1.07 -11.27 5.87
N ASP A 112 2.03 -12.19 5.95
CA ASP A 112 1.95 -13.49 5.26
C ASP A 112 0.82 -14.37 5.81
N ILE A 113 0.63 -14.40 7.13
CA ILE A 113 -0.52 -15.09 7.76
C ILE A 113 -1.84 -14.52 7.23
N PHE A 114 -1.97 -13.19 7.21
CA PHE A 114 -3.15 -12.50 6.68
C PHE A 114 -3.39 -12.86 5.21
N LEU A 115 -2.34 -12.84 4.39
CA LEU A 115 -2.42 -13.13 2.96
C LEU A 115 -2.86 -14.57 2.71
N LYS A 116 -2.24 -15.54 3.39
CA LYS A 116 -2.59 -16.96 3.32
C LYS A 116 -4.04 -17.19 3.72
N ARG A 117 -4.47 -16.61 4.85
CA ARG A 117 -5.87 -16.69 5.30
C ARG A 117 -6.83 -16.13 4.24
N THR A 118 -6.51 -14.99 3.64
CA THR A 118 -7.39 -14.28 2.70
C THR A 118 -7.45 -14.97 1.33
N LEU A 119 -6.32 -15.50 0.85
CA LEU A 119 -6.24 -16.14 -0.47
C LEU A 119 -6.63 -17.61 -0.44
N MET A 120 -6.38 -18.33 0.65
CA MET A 120 -6.61 -19.78 0.73
C MET A 120 -7.96 -20.17 1.34
N ASN A 121 -8.64 -19.29 2.08
CA ASN A 121 -9.96 -19.60 2.67
C ASN A 121 -11.13 -19.22 1.74
N LYS A 122 -10.93 -19.25 0.42
CA LYS A 122 -12.04 -19.12 -0.54
C LYS A 122 -12.72 -20.49 -0.70
N GLU A 123 -13.55 -20.84 0.26
CA GLU A 123 -14.61 -21.86 0.09
C GLU A 123 -15.87 -21.23 -0.51
#